data_AF-A0A965L5K5-F1
#
_entry.id   AF-A0A965L5K5-F1
#
_cell.length_a   1.000
_cell.length_b   1.000
_cell.length_c   1.000
_cell.angle_alpha   90.00
_cell.angle_beta   90.00
_cell.angle_gamma   90.00
#
_symmetry.space_group_name_H-M   'P 1'
#
loop_
_entity.id
_entity.type
_entity.pdbx_description
1 polymer ?
#
loop_
_entity_poly.entity_id
_entity_poly.type
_entity_poly.pdbx_seq_one_letter_code
_entity_poly.pdbx_strand_id
1 'polypeptide(L)'
;MIPNLSNFISRFNQYIQHLTSTNLGTLILSITLYLLFSSIYFPESVFKKLNKSFSQNEIFIQDFVNHKIDYPLEATKNKDEGDHFMKRELRISPYLLGKIFHINAVKLFYLQSLSLIAFIWFFFSTIKKLMHGDASIAFWSVLAMLFTYVGHSFNYDTLFYDSFAYLGLMLSIYFYD
;
A
#
# COMPACT_ATOMS: atom_id res chain seq x y z
N MET A 1 -22.88 18.83 17.85
CA MET A 1 -22.69 19.11 16.41
C MET A 1 -21.63 20.20 16.30
N ILE A 2 -20.53 19.96 15.59
CA ILE A 2 -19.54 21.02 15.33
C ILE A 2 -20.21 22.00 14.34
N PRO A 3 -20.46 23.27 14.71
CA PRO A 3 -21.08 24.23 13.81
C PRO A 3 -20.22 24.39 12.56
N ASN A 4 -20.87 24.52 11.39
CA ASN A 4 -20.24 24.66 10.06
C ASN A 4 -19.51 23.42 9.49
N LEU A 5 -19.58 22.26 10.15
CA LEU A 5 -18.92 21.03 9.65
C LEU A 5 -19.46 20.61 8.26
N SER A 6 -20.77 20.68 8.03
CA SER A 6 -21.37 20.34 6.73
C SER A 6 -20.88 21.25 5.61
N ASN A 7 -20.81 22.55 5.86
CA ASN A 7 -20.31 23.55 4.91
C ASN A 7 -18.83 23.33 4.59
N PHE A 8 -18.03 22.98 5.60
CA PHE A 8 -16.63 22.64 5.41
C PHE A 8 -16.46 21.40 4.53
N ILE A 9 -17.16 20.31 4.84
CA ILE A 9 -17.10 19.06 4.07
C ILE A 9 -17.56 19.29 2.62
N SER A 10 -18.64 20.04 2.41
CA SER A 10 -19.15 20.35 1.08
C SER A 10 -18.12 21.12 0.24
N ARG A 11 -17.50 22.17 0.80
CA ARG A 11 -16.45 22.93 0.12
C ARG A 11 -15.22 22.09 -0.19
N PHE A 12 -14.83 21.22 0.75
CA PHE A 12 -13.72 20.30 0.56
C PHE A 12 -14.00 19.30 -0.59
N ASN A 13 -15.18 18.69 -0.60
CA ASN A 13 -15.61 17.79 -1.67
C ASN A 13 -15.63 18.48 -3.04
N GLN A 14 -16.14 19.71 -3.12
CA GLN A 14 -16.09 20.51 -4.35
C GLN A 14 -14.65 20.79 -4.82
N TYR A 15 -13.74 21.08 -3.88
CA TYR A 15 -12.33 21.27 -4.20
C TYR A 15 -11.70 19.99 -4.76
N ILE A 16 -11.97 18.83 -4.15
CA ILE A 16 -11.50 17.53 -4.65
C ILE A 16 -12.05 17.24 -6.06
N GLN A 17 -13.34 17.52 -6.28
CA GLN A 17 -13.96 17.38 -7.60
C GLN A 17 -13.26 18.26 -8.65
N HIS A 18 -13.00 19.52 -8.32
CA HIS A 18 -12.32 20.44 -9.22
C HIS A 18 -10.87 20.02 -9.49
N LEU A 19 -10.11 19.69 -8.44
CA LEU A 19 -8.72 19.26 -8.55
C LEU A 19 -8.60 18.03 -9.45
N THR A 20 -9.43 17.02 -9.24
CA THR A 20 -9.34 15.73 -9.93
C THR A 20 -10.08 15.71 -11.27
N SER A 21 -10.57 16.86 -11.76
CA SER A 21 -11.14 16.99 -13.11
C SER A 21 -10.14 16.59 -14.20
N THR A 22 -8.84 16.68 -13.90
CA THR A 22 -7.75 16.28 -14.79
C THR A 22 -6.98 15.09 -14.24
N ASN A 23 -6.34 14.32 -15.13
CA ASN A 23 -5.44 13.23 -14.74
C ASN A 23 -4.26 13.74 -13.90
N LEU A 24 -3.73 14.91 -14.23
CA LEU A 24 -2.64 15.54 -13.49
C LEU A 24 -3.07 15.89 -12.06
N GLY A 25 -4.26 16.47 -11.88
CA GLY A 25 -4.77 16.75 -10.54
C GLY A 25 -5.07 15.49 -9.72
N THR A 26 -5.49 14.41 -10.37
CA THR A 26 -5.62 13.09 -9.72
C THR A 26 -4.27 12.54 -9.27
N LEU A 27 -3.22 12.70 -10.08
CA LEU A 27 -1.85 12.32 -9.71
C LEU A 27 -1.34 13.16 -8.54
N ILE A 28 -1.53 14.49 -8.57
CA ILE A 28 -1.16 15.39 -7.45
C ILE A 28 -1.84 14.92 -6.17
N LEU A 29 -3.15 14.70 -6.20
CA LEU A 29 -3.89 14.21 -5.05
C LEU A 29 -3.33 12.88 -4.52
N SER A 30 -3.00 11.95 -5.42
CA SER A 30 -2.44 10.64 -5.06
C SER A 30 -1.09 10.76 -4.37
N ILE A 31 -0.21 11.63 -4.88
CA ILE A 31 1.10 11.92 -4.27
C ILE A 31 0.90 12.61 -2.92
N THR A 32 -0.02 13.58 -2.81
CA THR A 32 -0.32 14.26 -1.55
C THR A 32 -0.82 13.28 -0.49
N LEU A 33 -1.77 12.41 -0.86
CA LEU A 33 -2.27 11.36 0.03
C LEU A 33 -1.15 10.40 0.45
N TYR A 34 -0.31 9.97 -0.50
CA TYR A 34 0.86 9.15 -0.21
C TYR A 34 1.82 9.84 0.76
N LEU A 35 2.14 11.13 0.58
CA LEU A 35 3.07 11.85 1.44
C LEU A 35 2.51 12.05 2.85
N LEU A 36 1.24 12.44 2.96
CA LEU A 36 0.56 12.59 4.25
C LEU A 36 0.54 11.25 4.99
N PHE A 37 0.12 10.20 4.29
CA PHE A 37 0.11 8.84 4.80
C PHE A 37 1.53 8.42 5.23
N SER A 38 2.51 8.62 4.36
CA SER A 38 3.91 8.29 4.60
C SER A 38 4.49 9.00 5.82
N SER A 39 4.13 10.27 6.03
CA SER A 39 4.62 11.07 7.16
C SER A 39 4.11 10.59 8.51
N ILE A 40 2.97 9.90 8.53
CA ILE A 40 2.41 9.34 9.77
C ILE A 40 3.07 7.98 10.05
N TYR A 41 3.31 7.16 9.03
CA TYR A 41 3.61 5.74 9.21
C TYR A 41 5.06 5.32 8.93
N PHE A 42 5.80 5.98 8.03
CA PHE A 42 7.20 5.65 7.77
C PHE A 42 8.25 6.23 8.74
N PRO A 43 8.00 7.26 9.58
CA PRO A 43 9.04 7.78 10.48
C PRO A 43 9.65 6.70 11.39
N GLU A 44 8.82 5.80 11.92
CA GLU A 44 9.29 4.72 12.80
C GLU A 44 10.21 3.74 12.05
N SER A 45 9.83 3.32 10.84
CA SER A 45 10.63 2.42 10.01
C SER A 45 11.97 3.04 9.61
N VAL A 46 11.97 4.34 9.28
CA VAL A 46 13.18 5.10 8.95
C VAL A 46 14.07 5.24 10.18
N PHE A 47 13.50 5.58 11.34
CA PHE A 47 14.23 5.72 12.60
C PHE A 47 14.88 4.40 13.03
N LYS A 48 14.13 3.28 12.98
CA LYS A 48 14.66 1.94 13.28
C LYS A 48 15.84 1.56 12.39
N LYS A 49 15.76 1.88 11.09
CA LYS A 49 16.85 1.64 10.14
C LYS A 49 18.09 2.48 10.44
N LEU A 50 17.93 3.78 10.71
CA LEU A 50 19.04 4.68 11.02
C LEU A 50 19.77 4.27 12.30
N ASN A 51 19.03 3.80 13.30
CA ASN A 51 19.56 3.41 14.61
C ASN A 51 19.88 1.91 14.75
N LYS A 52 19.68 1.10 13.70
CA LYS A 52 19.82 -0.37 13.72
C LYS A 52 19.05 -1.03 14.87
N SER A 53 17.89 -0.48 15.23
CA SER A 53 17.12 -0.90 16.41
C SER A 53 15.97 -1.85 16.05
N PHE A 54 16.21 -2.77 15.12
CA PHE A 54 15.22 -3.79 14.75
C PHE A 54 15.08 -4.82 15.88
N SER A 55 13.83 -5.16 16.19
CA SER A 55 13.50 -6.25 17.11
C SER A 55 13.84 -7.62 16.51
N GLN A 56 13.95 -8.65 17.34
CA GLN A 56 14.26 -10.01 16.90
C GLN A 56 13.23 -10.54 15.88
N ASN A 57 11.95 -10.23 16.06
CA ASN A 57 10.90 -10.59 15.11
C ASN A 57 11.08 -9.92 13.74
N GLU A 58 11.46 -8.64 13.72
CA GLU A 58 11.70 -7.91 12.47
C GLU A 58 12.91 -8.46 11.71
N ILE A 59 13.97 -8.85 12.43
CA ILE A 59 15.16 -9.50 11.85
C ILE A 59 14.76 -10.87 11.27
N PHE A 60 14.02 -11.67 12.03
CA PHE A 60 13.52 -12.98 11.57
C PHE A 60 12.69 -12.86 10.28
N ILE A 61 11.80 -11.87 10.20
CA ILE A 61 10.99 -11.63 9.00
C ILE A 61 11.86 -11.20 7.81
N GLN A 62 12.87 -10.35 8.05
CA GLN A 62 13.80 -9.94 7.00
C GLN A 62 14.57 -11.15 6.45
N ASP A 63 15.07 -12.03 7.32
CA ASP A 63 15.78 -13.24 6.93
C ASP A 63 14.88 -14.21 6.17
N PHE A 64 13.64 -14.39 6.63
CA PHE A 64 12.63 -15.17 5.92
C PHE A 64 12.40 -14.64 4.50
N VAL A 65 12.18 -13.33 4.35
CA VAL A 65 11.94 -12.71 3.04
C VAL A 65 13.18 -12.82 2.15
N ASN A 66 14.37 -12.58 2.68
CA ASN A 66 15.62 -12.73 1.92
C ASN A 66 15.80 -14.17 1.42
N HIS A 67 15.56 -15.16 2.30
CA HIS A 67 15.62 -16.56 1.92
C HIS A 67 14.60 -16.91 0.84
N LYS A 68 13.35 -16.42 0.95
CA LYS A 68 12.34 -16.60 -0.09
C LYS A 68 12.71 -15.88 -1.40
N ILE A 69 13.41 -14.75 -1.37
CA ILE A 69 13.92 -14.10 -2.57
C ILE A 69 14.97 -14.99 -3.25
N ASP A 70 15.89 -15.57 -2.49
CA ASP A 70 16.92 -16.46 -3.05
C ASP A 70 16.30 -17.77 -3.57
N TYR A 71 15.30 -18.31 -2.86
CA TYR A 71 14.62 -19.57 -3.16
C TYR A 71 13.08 -19.42 -3.18
N PRO A 72 12.49 -18.77 -4.21
CA PRO A 72 11.06 -18.44 -4.25
C PRO A 72 10.11 -19.64 -4.21
N LEU A 73 10.55 -20.77 -4.75
CA LEU A 73 9.77 -22.01 -4.86
C LEU A 73 10.06 -22.99 -3.72
N GLU A 74 11.05 -22.72 -2.87
CA GLU A 74 11.35 -23.59 -1.74
C GLU A 74 10.30 -23.41 -0.65
N ALA A 75 9.74 -24.53 -0.17
CA ALA A 75 8.80 -24.53 0.92
C ALA A 75 9.54 -24.35 2.24
N THR A 76 9.20 -23.30 2.99
CA THR A 76 9.85 -23.01 4.28
C THR A 76 9.19 -23.81 5.38
N LYS A 77 9.91 -24.80 5.93
CA LYS A 77 9.47 -25.60 7.08
C LYS A 77 9.65 -24.82 8.40
N ASN A 78 9.00 -23.68 8.56
CA ASN A 78 8.98 -23.00 9.86
C ASN A 78 7.92 -23.63 10.76
N LYS A 79 8.35 -24.01 11.98
CA LYS A 79 7.54 -24.73 12.99
C LYS A 79 6.50 -23.86 13.71
N ASP A 80 6.50 -22.55 13.50
CA ASP A 80 5.51 -21.64 14.09
C ASP A 80 4.34 -21.46 13.11
N GLU A 81 3.40 -22.40 13.19
CA GLU A 81 2.17 -22.54 12.40
C GLU A 81 1.16 -21.42 12.69
N GLY A 82 1.54 -20.17 12.45
CA GLY A 82 0.57 -19.07 12.36
C GLY A 82 -0.08 -19.03 10.97
N ASP A 83 -1.40 -18.91 10.89
CA ASP A 83 -2.17 -18.70 9.64
C ASP A 83 -1.59 -17.59 8.73
N HIS A 84 -0.85 -16.64 9.32
CA HIS A 84 -0.18 -15.55 8.60
C HIS A 84 1.06 -16.00 7.81
N PHE A 85 1.79 -17.05 8.21
CA PHE A 85 2.99 -17.53 7.50
C PHE A 85 2.64 -18.29 6.23
N MET A 86 1.63 -19.16 6.29
CA MET A 86 1.16 -19.89 5.10
C MET A 86 0.64 -18.93 4.02
N LYS A 87 -0.05 -17.84 4.43
CA LYS A 87 -0.43 -16.76 3.51
C LYS A 87 0.78 -16.05 2.88
N ARG A 88 1.91 -15.94 3.57
CA ARG A 88 3.15 -15.35 3.02
C ARG A 88 3.82 -16.26 2.02
N GLU A 89 3.87 -17.55 2.31
CA GLU A 89 4.49 -18.55 1.44
C GLU A 89 3.84 -18.62 0.06
N LEU A 90 2.51 -18.45 -0.01
CA LEU A 90 1.74 -18.41 -1.26
C LEU A 90 2.01 -17.15 -2.11
N ARG A 91 2.62 -16.10 -1.55
CA ARG A 91 2.87 -14.81 -2.23
C ARG A 91 4.21 -14.85 -2.96
N ILE A 92 4.30 -15.66 -4.01
CA ILE A 92 5.55 -15.93 -4.75
C ILE A 92 6.00 -14.73 -5.60
N SER A 93 5.06 -13.97 -6.18
CA SER A 93 5.32 -12.84 -7.09
C SER A 93 6.33 -11.81 -6.56
N PRO A 94 6.20 -11.27 -5.33
CA PRO A 94 7.19 -10.33 -4.79
C PRO A 94 8.58 -10.92 -4.60
N TYR A 95 8.68 -12.21 -4.24
CA TYR A 95 9.97 -12.87 -4.08
C TYR A 95 10.67 -13.08 -5.43
N LEU A 96 9.90 -13.40 -6.47
CA LEU A 96 10.40 -13.45 -7.84
C LEU A 96 10.90 -12.09 -8.32
N LEU A 97 10.16 -11.01 -8.05
CA LEU A 97 10.64 -9.65 -8.33
C LEU A 97 11.94 -9.35 -7.57
N GLY A 98 12.00 -9.75 -6.31
CA GLY A 98 13.20 -9.69 -5.49
C GLY A 98 14.40 -10.34 -6.16
N LYS A 99 14.19 -11.56 -6.66
CA LYS A 99 15.23 -12.40 -7.30
C LYS A 99 15.69 -11.82 -8.62
N ILE A 100 14.74 -11.43 -9.48
CA ILE A 100 15.02 -10.88 -10.82
C ILE A 100 15.82 -9.58 -10.73
N PHE A 101 15.48 -8.71 -9.77
CA PHE A 101 16.14 -7.41 -9.61
C PHE A 101 17.28 -7.42 -8.59
N HIS A 102 17.65 -8.58 -8.02
CA HIS A 102 18.67 -8.71 -6.98
C HIS A 102 18.48 -7.73 -5.81
N ILE A 103 17.24 -7.55 -5.37
CA ILE A 103 16.88 -6.67 -4.25
C ILE A 103 16.62 -7.48 -2.99
N ASN A 104 17.15 -7.02 -1.87
CA ASN A 104 16.90 -7.64 -0.56
C ASN A 104 15.53 -7.20 0.01
N ALA A 105 15.10 -7.82 1.10
CA ALA A 105 13.82 -7.57 1.76
C ALA A 105 13.57 -6.07 2.05
N VAL A 106 14.60 -5.36 2.53
CA VAL A 106 14.51 -3.93 2.85
C VAL A 106 14.31 -3.08 1.59
N LYS A 107 15.04 -3.36 0.50
CA LYS A 107 14.85 -2.65 -0.78
C LYS A 107 13.49 -2.96 -1.40
N LEU A 108 13.04 -4.21 -1.31
CA LEU A 108 11.72 -4.63 -1.78
C LEU A 108 10.60 -3.90 -1.02
N PHE A 109 10.76 -3.70 0.28
CA PHE A 109 9.84 -2.89 1.09
C PHE A 109 9.73 -1.43 0.58
N TYR A 110 10.86 -0.77 0.27
CA TYR A 110 10.81 0.59 -0.27
C TYR A 110 10.19 0.64 -1.66
N LEU A 111 10.48 -0.35 -2.52
CA LEU A 111 9.86 -0.44 -3.84
C LEU A 111 8.34 -0.57 -3.74
N GLN A 112 7.86 -1.35 -2.76
CA GLN A 112 6.44 -1.50 -2.47
C GLN A 112 5.82 -0.22 -1.93
N SER A 113 6.50 0.46 -1.01
CA SER A 113 6.06 1.76 -0.52
C SER A 113 5.89 2.75 -1.67
N LEU A 114 6.82 2.80 -2.63
CA LEU A 114 6.69 3.64 -3.81
C LEU A 114 5.53 3.21 -4.73
N SER A 115 5.27 1.91 -4.85
CA SER A 115 4.12 1.40 -5.62
C SER A 115 2.77 1.81 -5.02
N LEU A 116 2.72 2.23 -3.75
CA LEU A 116 1.50 2.73 -3.11
C LEU A 116 0.95 3.98 -3.81
N ILE A 117 1.82 4.82 -4.41
CA ILE A 117 1.37 5.98 -5.20
C ILE A 117 0.54 5.51 -6.39
N ALA A 118 1.04 4.50 -7.12
CA ALA A 118 0.33 3.93 -8.26
C ALA A 118 -0.97 3.26 -7.80
N PHE A 119 -0.94 2.54 -6.67
CA PHE A 119 -2.14 1.95 -6.08
C PHE A 119 -3.21 3.00 -5.76
N ILE A 120 -2.84 4.09 -5.07
CA ILE A 120 -3.77 5.18 -4.72
C ILE A 120 -4.36 5.77 -6.00
N TRP A 121 -3.52 6.03 -7.00
CA TRP A 121 -3.95 6.62 -8.27
C TRP A 121 -4.92 5.72 -9.03
N PHE A 122 -4.61 4.43 -9.17
CA PHE A 122 -5.49 3.47 -9.82
C PHE A 122 -6.77 3.23 -9.04
N PHE A 123 -6.69 3.15 -7.70
CA PHE A 123 -7.87 2.96 -6.86
C PHE A 123 -8.82 4.13 -6.93
N PHE A 124 -8.29 5.36 -6.81
CA PHE A 124 -9.08 6.56 -7.00
C PHE A 124 -9.74 6.58 -8.39
N SER A 125 -8.95 6.36 -9.43
CA SER A 125 -9.43 6.39 -10.82
C SER A 125 -10.53 5.37 -11.08
N THR A 126 -10.39 4.16 -10.52
CA THR A 126 -11.36 3.08 -10.67
C THR A 126 -12.66 3.39 -9.93
N ILE A 127 -12.60 3.80 -8.66
CA ILE A 127 -13.82 4.15 -7.92
C ILE A 127 -14.51 5.34 -8.57
N LYS A 128 -13.77 6.36 -8.99
CA LYS A 128 -14.33 7.52 -9.68
C LYS A 128 -15.04 7.10 -10.98
N LYS A 129 -14.46 6.17 -11.74
CA LYS A 129 -15.07 5.61 -12.96
C LYS A 129 -16.36 4.85 -12.63
N LEU A 130 -16.34 3.97 -11.63
CA LEU A 130 -17.49 3.20 -11.19
C LEU A 130 -18.63 4.10 -10.66
N MET A 131 -18.29 5.22 -10.02
CA MET A 131 -19.24 6.19 -9.47
C MET A 131 -19.58 7.32 -10.46
N HIS A 132 -19.46 7.07 -11.78
CA HIS A 132 -19.83 8.00 -12.85
C HIS A 132 -19.21 9.41 -12.72
N GLY A 133 -17.96 9.49 -12.24
CA GLY A 133 -17.21 10.74 -12.13
C GLY A 133 -17.25 11.41 -10.75
N ASP A 134 -17.93 10.84 -9.76
CA ASP A 134 -17.93 11.36 -8.38
C ASP A 134 -16.55 11.16 -7.72
N ALA A 135 -15.77 12.25 -7.69
CA ALA A 135 -14.45 12.27 -7.10
C ALA A 135 -14.48 12.31 -5.57
N SER A 136 -15.58 12.77 -4.97
CA SER A 136 -15.70 12.88 -3.53
C SER A 136 -15.82 11.48 -2.92
N ILE A 137 -16.70 10.65 -3.49
CA ILE A 137 -16.83 9.25 -3.08
C ILE A 137 -15.48 8.53 -3.27
N ALA A 138 -14.84 8.70 -4.43
CA ALA A 138 -13.54 8.09 -4.70
C ALA A 138 -12.47 8.51 -3.67
N PHE A 139 -12.40 9.78 -3.30
CA PHE A 139 -11.48 10.28 -2.28
C PHE A 139 -11.71 9.63 -0.92
N TRP A 140 -12.95 9.64 -0.43
CA TRP A 140 -13.27 9.06 0.87
C TRP A 140 -13.07 7.54 0.88
N SER A 141 -13.33 6.85 -0.22
CA SER A 141 -13.02 5.43 -0.39
C SER A 141 -11.52 5.15 -0.33
N VAL A 142 -10.69 5.94 -1.03
CA VAL A 142 -9.21 5.83 -0.92
C VAL A 142 -8.76 6.04 0.52
N LEU A 143 -9.27 7.08 1.18
CA LEU A 143 -8.90 7.39 2.56
C LEU A 143 -9.26 6.24 3.50
N ALA A 144 -10.49 5.72 3.43
CA ALA A 144 -10.93 4.59 4.21
C ALA A 144 -10.05 3.34 3.96
N MET A 145 -9.77 3.04 2.68
CA MET A 145 -8.93 1.93 2.29
C MET A 145 -7.51 2.04 2.86
N LEU A 146 -6.90 3.23 2.78
CA LEU A 146 -5.59 3.50 3.37
C LEU A 146 -5.59 3.27 4.89
N PHE A 147 -6.60 3.74 5.63
CA PHE A 147 -6.64 3.50 7.08
C PHE A 147 -6.91 2.03 7.44
N THR A 148 -7.77 1.33 6.69
CA THR A 148 -8.08 -0.09 6.94
C THR A 148 -6.88 -1.00 6.68
N TYR A 149 -6.11 -0.75 5.62
CA TYR A 149 -4.95 -1.60 5.30
C TYR A 149 -3.78 -1.44 6.27
N VAL A 150 -3.81 -0.44 7.14
CA VAL A 150 -2.61 0.07 7.81
C VAL A 150 -2.62 -0.22 9.30
N GLY A 151 -3.80 -0.31 9.91
CA GLY A 151 -3.94 -0.78 11.29
C GLY A 151 -3.36 -2.18 11.54
N HIS A 152 -3.17 -2.99 10.48
CA HIS A 152 -2.63 -4.34 10.57
C HIS A 152 -1.25 -4.54 9.92
N SER A 153 -0.70 -3.55 9.20
CA SER A 153 0.41 -3.79 8.25
C SER A 153 1.83 -3.40 8.70
N PHE A 154 1.96 -2.75 9.86
CA PHE A 154 3.22 -2.11 10.27
C PHE A 154 3.99 -2.79 11.40
N ASN A 155 3.48 -3.89 11.94
CA ASN A 155 4.41 -4.96 12.32
C ASN A 155 4.96 -5.47 10.98
N TYR A 156 6.28 -5.60 10.82
CA TYR A 156 6.95 -6.11 9.59
C TYR A 156 6.31 -7.38 8.96
N ASP A 157 5.39 -8.00 9.68
CA ASP A 157 4.49 -9.09 9.34
C ASP A 157 3.60 -8.90 8.10
N THR A 158 3.34 -7.69 7.65
CA THR A 158 2.30 -7.45 6.64
C THR A 158 2.79 -6.47 5.60
N LEU A 159 3.92 -6.86 5.00
CA LEU A 159 4.30 -6.46 3.65
C LEU A 159 3.05 -6.38 2.77
N PHE A 160 2.90 -5.25 2.09
CA PHE A 160 1.82 -4.92 1.16
C PHE A 160 1.83 -5.82 -0.09
N TYR A 161 2.18 -7.10 0.01
CA TYR A 161 2.18 -8.04 -1.09
C TYR A 161 0.79 -8.25 -1.70
N ASP A 162 -0.26 -8.10 -0.90
CA ASP A 162 -1.64 -8.10 -1.38
C ASP A 162 -1.93 -6.90 -2.30
N SER A 163 -1.15 -5.80 -2.19
CA SER A 163 -1.34 -4.61 -3.01
C SER A 163 -0.99 -4.86 -4.48
N PHE A 164 -0.09 -5.79 -4.82
CA PHE A 164 0.20 -6.13 -6.21
C PHE A 164 -0.92 -6.94 -6.86
N ALA A 165 -1.45 -7.95 -6.15
CA ALA A 165 -2.61 -8.72 -6.62
C ALA A 165 -3.84 -7.81 -6.75
N TYR A 166 -4.04 -6.95 -5.76
CA TYR A 166 -5.10 -5.95 -5.79
C TYR A 166 -4.88 -4.93 -6.91
N LEU A 167 -3.66 -4.44 -7.15
CA LEU A 167 -3.36 -3.54 -8.25
C LEU A 167 -3.63 -4.21 -9.61
N GLY A 168 -3.31 -5.50 -9.78
CA GLY A 168 -3.67 -6.27 -10.96
C GLY A 168 -5.20 -6.39 -11.16
N LEU A 169 -5.94 -6.64 -10.08
CA LEU A 169 -7.41 -6.68 -10.10
C LEU A 169 -8.00 -5.30 -10.42
N MET A 170 -7.45 -4.24 -9.84
CA MET A 170 -7.87 -2.86 -10.10
C MET A 170 -7.56 -2.44 -11.53
N LEU A 171 -6.40 -2.81 -12.08
CA LEU A 171 -6.08 -2.64 -13.50
C LEU A 171 -7.12 -3.37 -14.37
N SER A 172 -7.41 -4.62 -14.02
CA SER A 172 -8.39 -5.43 -14.77
C SER A 172 -9.75 -4.76 -14.78
N ILE A 173 -10.26 -4.30 -13.63
CA ILE A 173 -11.54 -3.58 -13.53
C ILE A 173 -11.49 -2.24 -14.27
N TYR A 174 -10.40 -1.49 -14.13
CA TYR A 174 -10.27 -0.19 -14.77
C TYR A 174 -10.31 -0.30 -16.30
N PHE A 175 -9.69 -1.34 -16.86
CA PHE A 175 -9.64 -1.64 -18.30
C PHE A 175 -10.74 -2.63 -18.77
N TYR A 176 -11.71 -2.99 -17.92
CA TYR A 176 -12.79 -3.91 -18.28
C TYR A 176 -13.90 -3.26 -19.14
N ASP A 177 -13.73 -1.99 -19.53
CA ASP A 177 -14.55 -1.33 -20.56
C ASP A 177 -13.73 -1.11 -21.84
#